data_AF-A0A8X6R5S7-F1
#
_entry.id   AF-A0A8X6R5S7-F1
#
_cell.length_a   1.000
_cell.length_b   1.000
_cell.length_c   1.000
_cell.angle_alpha   90.00
_cell.angle_beta   90.00
_cell.angle_gamma   90.00
#
_symmetry.space_group_name_H-M   'P 1'
#
loop_
_entity.id
_entity.type
_entity.pdbx_description
1 polymer ?
#
loop_
_entity_poly.entity_id
_entity_poly.type
_entity_poly.pdbx_seq_one_letter_code
_entity_poly.pdbx_strand_id
1 'polypeptide(L)'
;MEDLIKRRSPIRANFTKRFNVLITALNEENLNREDIEIKLCSLERIVRDLAECDDSICNALVDAKSEEYDKMEEYREKLDVARIRVKAYIGKLYPISESQASIPQKLGSREESLERLNLLSL
;
A
#
# COMPACT_ATOMS: atom_id res chain seq x y z
N MET A 1 30.76 17.41 1.79
CA MET A 1 29.36 17.84 1.51
C MET A 1 29.00 17.65 0.04
N GLU A 2 29.81 18.18 -0.88
CA GLU A 2 29.59 18.04 -2.33
C GLU A 2 29.44 16.58 -2.80
N ASP A 3 30.20 15.65 -2.22
CA ASP A 3 30.10 14.22 -2.54
C ASP A 3 28.78 13.59 -2.08
N LEU A 4 28.20 14.02 -0.95
CA LEU A 4 26.92 13.50 -0.47
C LEU A 4 25.77 14.00 -1.35
N ILE A 5 25.81 15.27 -1.75
CA ILE A 5 24.85 15.85 -2.69
C ILE A 5 24.95 15.15 -4.06
N LYS A 6 26.17 14.87 -4.54
CA LYS A 6 26.40 14.10 -5.77
C LYS A 6 25.87 12.67 -5.67
N ARG A 7 25.90 12.04 -4.49
CA ARG A 7 25.33 10.69 -4.25
C ARG A 7 23.80 10.70 -4.22
N ARG A 8 23.16 11.79 -3.80
CA ARG A 8 21.68 11.93 -3.78
C ARG A 8 21.06 11.86 -5.18
N SER A 9 21.68 12.53 -6.15
CA SER A 9 21.19 12.65 -7.54
C SER A 9 20.90 11.30 -8.24
N PRO A 10 21.83 10.33 -8.29
CA PRO A 10 21.59 9.04 -8.94
C PRO A 10 20.50 8.22 -8.23
N ILE A 11 20.36 8.34 -6.90
CA ILE A 11 19.30 7.65 -6.15
C ILE A 11 17.92 8.22 -6.54
N ARG A 12 17.79 9.55 -6.61
CA ARG A 12 16.57 10.24 -7.08
C ARG A 12 16.22 9.83 -8.51
N ALA A 13 17.19 9.80 -9.42
CA ALA A 13 16.99 9.39 -10.80
C ALA A 13 16.53 7.92 -10.89
N ASN A 14 17.12 7.02 -10.10
CA ASN A 14 16.74 5.62 -10.03
C ASN A 14 15.30 5.45 -9.50
N PHE A 15 14.91 6.21 -8.46
CA PHE A 15 13.52 6.22 -7.98
C PHE A 15 12.56 6.62 -9.11
N THR A 16 12.77 7.78 -9.74
CA THR A 16 11.89 8.30 -10.78
C THR A 16 11.75 7.31 -11.94
N LYS A 17 12.87 6.70 -12.38
CA LYS A 17 12.86 5.69 -13.43
C LYS A 17 12.00 4.48 -13.05
N ARG A 18 12.21 3.91 -11.86
CA ARG A 18 11.45 2.73 -11.41
C ARG A 18 9.98 3.04 -11.15
N PHE A 19 9.70 4.23 -10.63
CA PHE A 19 8.34 4.70 -10.40
C PHE A 19 7.58 4.78 -11.72
N ASN A 20 8.16 5.45 -12.73
CA ASN A 20 7.53 5.55 -14.04
C ASN A 20 7.31 4.17 -14.68
N VAL A 21 8.29 3.26 -14.58
CA VAL A 21 8.14 1.88 -15.07
C VAL A 21 6.97 1.17 -14.38
N LEU A 22 6.84 1.27 -13.06
CA LEU A 22 5.72 0.67 -12.34
C LEU A 22 4.39 1.29 -12.75
N ILE A 23 4.29 2.61 -12.81
CA ILE A 23 3.06 3.32 -13.17
C ILE A 23 2.62 2.99 -14.59
N THR A 24 3.53 3.00 -15.56
CA THR A 24 3.24 2.61 -16.94
C THR A 24 2.74 1.17 -17.01
N ALA A 25 3.43 0.24 -16.35
CA ALA A 25 3.04 -1.17 -16.37
C ALA A 25 1.69 -1.45 -15.68
N LEU A 26 1.35 -0.68 -14.63
CA LEU A 26 0.02 -0.70 -14.01
C LEU A 26 -1.08 -0.17 -14.95
N ASN A 27 -0.77 0.86 -15.75
CA ASN A 27 -1.72 1.41 -16.72
C ASN A 27 -1.95 0.47 -17.91
N GLU A 28 -0.94 -0.30 -18.28
CA GLU A 28 -0.99 -1.28 -19.38
C GLU A 28 -1.59 -2.63 -18.96
N GLU A 29 -1.91 -2.82 -17.67
CA GLU A 29 -2.47 -4.06 -17.10
C GLU A 29 -1.67 -5.34 -17.40
N ASN A 30 -0.35 -5.20 -17.56
CA ASN A 30 0.55 -6.25 -18.05
C ASN A 30 1.40 -6.91 -16.95
N LEU A 31 1.02 -6.78 -15.68
CA LEU A 31 1.79 -7.34 -14.57
C LEU A 31 1.01 -8.38 -13.77
N ASN A 32 1.69 -9.49 -13.44
CA ASN A 32 1.24 -10.41 -12.42
C ASN A 32 1.55 -9.87 -11.02
N ARG A 33 0.98 -10.51 -10.00
CA ARG A 33 1.10 -10.06 -8.61
C ARG A 33 2.55 -10.02 -8.10
N GLU A 34 3.33 -11.05 -8.42
CA GLU A 34 4.72 -11.17 -7.94
C GLU A 34 5.60 -10.05 -8.53
N ASP A 35 5.43 -9.74 -9.82
CA ASP A 35 6.14 -8.64 -10.47
C ASP A 35 5.82 -7.28 -9.84
N ILE A 36 4.56 -7.08 -9.42
CA ILE A 36 4.13 -5.84 -8.75
C ILE A 36 4.76 -5.73 -7.36
N GLU A 37 4.74 -6.82 -6.58
CA GLU A 37 5.34 -6.86 -5.25
C GLU A 37 6.86 -6.60 -5.33
N ILE A 38 7.57 -7.23 -6.28
CA ILE A 38 9.00 -7.00 -6.51
C ILE A 38 9.29 -5.53 -6.85
N LYS A 39 8.52 -4.95 -7.77
CA LYS A 39 8.69 -3.54 -8.18
C LYS A 39 8.40 -2.58 -7.03
N LEU A 40 7.36 -2.84 -6.24
CA LEU A 40 7.02 -2.02 -5.08
C LEU A 40 8.10 -2.11 -3.98
N CYS A 41 8.52 -3.32 -3.60
CA CYS A 41 9.62 -3.54 -2.65
C CYS A 41 10.90 -2.82 -3.10
N SER A 42 11.19 -2.82 -4.41
CA SER A 42 12.32 -2.09 -4.94
C SER A 42 12.19 -0.57 -4.77
N LEU A 43 11.00 0.01 -4.90
CA LEU A 43 10.78 1.44 -4.67
C LEU A 43 10.93 1.79 -3.19
N GLU A 44 10.39 0.96 -2.30
CA GLU A 44 10.51 1.13 -0.85
C GLU A 44 11.97 1.11 -0.40
N ARG A 45 12.79 0.23 -0.98
CA ARG A 45 14.23 0.21 -0.71
C ARG A 45 14.90 1.53 -1.13
N ILE A 46 14.58 2.04 -2.32
CA ILE A 46 15.19 3.29 -2.80
C ILE A 46 14.78 4.49 -1.95
N VAL A 47 13.53 4.53 -1.45
CA VAL A 47 13.09 5.59 -0.52
C VAL A 47 13.85 5.53 0.79
N ARG A 48 14.19 4.33 1.28
CA ARG A 48 15.07 4.15 2.43
C ARG A 48 16.48 4.65 2.14
N ASP A 49 17.05 4.26 1.00
CA ASP A 49 18.38 4.73 0.57
C ASP A 49 18.43 6.27 0.45
N LEU A 50 17.35 6.90 -0.04
CA LEU A 50 17.21 8.36 -0.08
C LEU A 50 17.16 8.96 1.32
N ALA A 51 16.37 8.38 2.23
CA ALA A 51 16.27 8.87 3.61
C ALA A 51 17.62 8.80 4.33
N GLU A 52 18.37 7.70 4.19
CA GLU A 52 19.69 7.55 4.79
C GLU A 52 20.71 8.54 4.20
N CYS A 53 20.65 8.77 2.88
CA CYS A 53 21.49 9.76 2.21
C CYS A 53 21.18 11.18 2.71
N ASP A 54 19.91 11.48 2.91
CA ASP A 54 19.44 12.80 3.32
C ASP A 54 19.72 13.06 4.80
N ASP A 55 19.59 12.06 5.67
CA ASP A 55 20.04 12.11 7.06
C ASP A 55 21.55 12.36 7.15
N SER A 56 22.34 11.70 6.27
CA SER A 56 23.79 11.93 6.18
C SER A 56 24.12 13.35 5.75
N ILE A 57 23.35 13.95 4.83
CA ILE A 57 23.52 15.35 4.43
C ILE A 57 23.11 16.29 5.57
N CYS A 58 21.98 16.04 6.23
CA CYS A 58 21.52 16.84 7.37
C CYS A 58 22.57 16.86 8.49
N ASN A 59 23.12 15.69 8.85
CA ASN A 59 24.16 15.61 9.88
C ASN A 59 25.41 16.41 9.47
N ALA A 60 25.85 16.29 8.21
CA ALA A 60 26.99 17.07 7.71
C ALA A 60 26.71 18.60 7.70
N LEU A 61 25.47 19.02 7.49
CA LEU A 61 25.05 20.42 7.54
C LEU A 61 25.00 20.97 8.96
N VAL A 62 24.53 20.17 9.92
CA VAL A 62 24.57 20.49 11.35
C VAL A 62 26.03 20.67 11.80
N ASP A 63 26.91 19.75 11.42
CA ASP A 63 28.35 19.85 11.71
C ASP A 63 28.97 21.11 11.07
N ALA A 64 28.49 21.50 9.89
CA ALA A 64 28.94 22.68 9.16
C ALA A 64 28.23 23.99 9.57
N LYS A 65 27.26 23.96 10.51
CA LYS A 65 26.41 25.10 10.90
C LYS A 65 25.70 25.77 9.71
N SER A 66 25.23 24.99 8.75
CA SER A 66 24.51 25.47 7.56
C SER A 66 23.01 25.17 7.65
N GLU A 67 22.17 26.13 7.28
CA GLU A 67 20.70 26.01 7.30
C GLU A 67 20.08 25.61 5.94
N GLU A 68 20.89 25.41 4.91
CA GLU A 68 20.41 25.04 3.57
C GLU A 68 20.09 23.54 3.47
N TYR A 69 18.83 23.15 3.71
CA TYR A 69 18.34 21.84 3.26
C TYR A 69 16.85 21.78 2.95
N ASP A 70 16.51 21.36 1.73
CA ASP A 70 15.13 21.15 1.27
C ASP A 70 14.73 19.66 1.35
N LYS A 71 13.58 19.40 1.99
CA LYS A 71 13.21 18.09 2.56
C LYS A 71 12.48 17.12 1.60
N MET A 72 12.50 15.85 2.02
CA MET A 72 12.09 14.59 1.37
C MET A 72 10.59 14.37 1.09
N GLU A 73 9.72 15.36 1.32
CA GLU A 73 8.26 15.20 1.26
C GLU A 73 7.83 14.56 -0.09
N GLU A 74 8.37 15.06 -1.20
CA GLU A 74 8.02 14.67 -2.57
C GLU A 74 8.14 13.16 -2.85
N TYR A 75 9.21 12.51 -2.40
CA TYR A 75 9.48 11.10 -2.72
C TYR A 75 8.65 10.14 -1.85
N ARG A 76 8.31 10.57 -0.63
CA ARG A 76 7.39 9.83 0.23
C ARG A 76 5.97 9.89 -0.34
N GLU A 77 5.52 11.07 -0.74
CA GLU A 77 4.22 11.24 -1.40
C GLU A 77 4.12 10.40 -2.68
N LYS A 78 5.16 10.38 -3.52
CA LYS A 78 5.20 9.53 -4.72
C LYS A 78 5.12 8.04 -4.39
N LEU A 79 5.79 7.58 -3.34
CA LEU A 79 5.69 6.18 -2.91
C LEU A 79 4.27 5.83 -2.45
N ASP A 80 3.60 6.73 -1.73
CA ASP A 80 2.22 6.50 -1.29
C ASP A 80 1.24 6.46 -2.48
N VAL A 81 1.44 7.30 -3.49
CA VAL A 81 0.69 7.21 -4.76
C VAL A 81 0.91 5.84 -5.42
N ALA A 82 2.15 5.33 -5.46
CA ALA A 82 2.42 3.99 -6.00
C ALA A 82 1.69 2.90 -5.20
N ARG A 83 1.74 2.94 -3.87
CA ARG A 83 1.05 1.99 -2.99
C ARG A 83 -0.46 1.98 -3.21
N ILE A 84 -1.08 3.15 -3.31
CA ILE A 84 -2.53 3.30 -3.57
C ILE A 84 -2.88 2.65 -4.91
N ARG A 85 -2.12 2.95 -5.97
CA ARG A 85 -2.36 2.38 -7.30
C ARG A 85 -2.16 0.87 -7.35
N VAL A 86 -1.11 0.36 -6.71
CA VAL A 86 -0.87 -1.09 -6.59
C VAL A 86 -2.04 -1.76 -5.88
N LYS A 87 -2.51 -1.21 -4.74
CA LYS A 87 -3.64 -1.75 -3.99
C LYS A 87 -4.91 -1.79 -4.85
N ALA A 88 -5.19 -0.71 -5.59
CA ALA A 88 -6.34 -0.64 -6.49
C ALA A 88 -6.24 -1.69 -7.61
N TYR A 89 -5.07 -1.86 -8.22
CA TYR A 89 -4.84 -2.83 -9.28
C TYR A 89 -4.96 -4.28 -8.80
N ILE A 90 -4.39 -4.62 -7.65
CA ILE A 90 -4.54 -5.95 -7.04
C ILE A 90 -6.02 -6.23 -6.74
N GLY A 91 -6.76 -5.25 -6.23
CA GLY A 91 -8.19 -5.38 -5.99
C GLY A 91 -9.02 -5.63 -7.25
N LYS A 92 -8.58 -5.12 -8.41
CA LYS A 92 -9.20 -5.43 -9.72
C LYS A 92 -8.87 -6.85 -10.19
N LEU A 93 -7.62 -7.31 -10.03
CA LEU A 93 -7.20 -8.65 -10.45
C LEU A 93 -7.81 -9.76 -9.60
N TYR A 94 -7.98 -9.49 -8.31
CA TYR A 94 -8.56 -10.42 -7.35
C TYR A 94 -9.73 -9.73 -6.66
N PRO A 95 -10.86 -9.53 -7.36
CA PRO A 95 -12.06 -9.09 -6.70
C PRO A 95 -12.35 -10.13 -5.62
N ILE A 96 -12.39 -9.69 -4.36
CA ILE A 96 -12.90 -10.52 -3.28
C ILE A 96 -14.33 -10.84 -3.71
N SER A 97 -14.55 -12.07 -4.16
CA SER A 97 -15.91 -12.56 -4.33
C SER A 97 -16.48 -12.57 -2.92
N GLU A 98 -17.24 -11.54 -2.58
CA GLU A 98 -18.30 -11.67 -1.59
C GLU A 98 -19.31 -12.66 -2.17
N SER A 99 -18.92 -13.94 -2.22
CA SER A 99 -19.85 -15.02 -2.00
C SER A 99 -20.28 -14.85 -0.56
N GLN A 100 -21.27 -13.97 -0.34
CA GLN A 100 -22.16 -14.14 0.79
C GLN A 100 -22.76 -15.52 0.61
N ALA A 101 -22.12 -16.50 1.25
CA ALA A 101 -22.69 -17.80 1.50
C ALA A 101 -24.09 -17.54 2.02
N SER A 102 -25.08 -17.96 1.23
CA SER A 102 -26.47 -18.04 1.64
C SER A 102 -26.51 -18.70 3.02
N ILE A 103 -26.73 -17.91 4.06
CA ILE A 103 -27.09 -18.42 5.37
C ILE A 103 -28.55 -18.86 5.19
N PRO A 104 -28.90 -20.15 5.19
CA PRO A 104 -30.29 -20.50 5.42
C PRO A 104 -30.59 -20.09 6.86
N GLN A 105 -31.32 -18.98 7.06
CA GLN A 105 -31.92 -18.65 8.35
C GLN A 105 -32.98 -19.71 8.66
N LYS A 106 -32.54 -20.86 9.17
CA LYS A 106 -33.37 -21.76 9.95
C LYS A 106 -33.26 -21.30 11.40
N LEU A 107 -33.87 -20.16 11.71
CA LEU A 107 -34.10 -19.72 13.08
C LEU A 107 -35.28 -20.51 13.63
N GLY A 108 -34.94 -21.64 14.24
CA GLY A 108 -35.81 -22.31 15.20
C GLY A 108 -35.75 -21.57 16.53
N SER A 109 -36.83 -20.88 16.85
CA SER A 109 -37.20 -20.42 18.21
C SER A 109 -38.73 -20.34 18.17
N ARG A 110 -39.47 -21.43 18.42
CA ARG A 110 -39.91 -21.89 19.74
C ARG A 110 -40.50 -20.76 20.60
N GLU A 111 -41.73 -20.38 20.25
CA GLU A 111 -42.85 -19.85 21.06
C GLU A 111 -43.87 -19.40 19.97
N GLU A 112 -45.09 -19.91 19.82
CA GLU A 112 -46.12 -20.32 20.76
C GLU A 112 -46.95 -21.49 20.18
N SER A 113 -46.87 -22.66 20.82
CA SER A 113 -47.94 -23.65 20.76
C SER A 113 -48.88 -23.35 21.94
N LEU A 114 -49.80 -22.41 21.77
CA LEU A 114 -50.81 -22.07 22.78
C LEU A 114 -52.20 -21.77 22.19
N GLU A 115 -52.52 -22.37 21.05
CA GLU A 115 -53.91 -22.57 20.59
C GLU A 115 -54.15 -24.04 20.20
N ARG A 116 -53.94 -24.93 21.17
CA ARG A 116 -54.70 -26.18 21.25
C ARG A 116 -55.16 -26.34 22.69
N LEU A 117 -56.21 -25.57 22.99
CA LEU A 117 -57.22 -25.90 23.99
C LEU A 117 -57.39 -27.42 24.10
N ASN A 118 -56.79 -27.97 25.15
CA ASN A 118 -57.49 -28.75 26.15
C ASN A 118 -58.60 -29.67 25.64
N LEU A 119 -58.29 -30.51 24.66
CA LEU A 119 -59.03 -31.74 24.40
C LEU A 119 -58.17 -32.89 24.91
N LEU A 120 -58.70 -33.54 25.96
CA LEU A 120 -58.31 -34.85 26.52
C LEU A 120 -57.44 -34.82 27.78
N SER A 121 -58.05 -34.48 28.91
CA SER A 121 -57.91 -35.29 30.14
C SER A 121 -59.21 -35.22 30.95
N LEU A 122 -59.98 -36.32 30.88
CA LEU A 122 -60.98 -36.81 31.86
C LEU A 122 -62.09 -35.85 32.32
#